data_AF-A0A2S7L0B5-F1
#
_entry.id   AF-A0A2S7L0B5-F1
#
_cell.length_a   1.000
_cell.length_b   1.000
_cell.length_c   1.000
_cell.angle_alpha   90.00
_cell.angle_beta   90.00
_cell.angle_gamma   90.00
#
_symmetry.space_group_name_H-M   'P 1'
#
loop_
_entity.id
_entity.type
_entity.pdbx_description
1 polymer ?
#
loop_
_entity_poly.entity_id
_entity_poly.type
_entity_poly.pdbx_seq_one_letter_code
_entity_poly.pdbx_strand_id
1 'polypeptide(L)'
;MLNEMHWHPKHRILALKLLEKLKENGFNYLAVEALDEKKDSLLNVNKFPIKSSGYYTREPYFAIFLREAIKLNYKIVGYDSFDTENREKTQAENIKSIIDKDPNAKVFVYTGIDHILEKDLKKKRMAEYFQNLTGINPLTIDQVELVSNSLNEITFIKSSLLKDIKKVNSNVDFFIVNNISPQLEKVYNKENLKQFNLKDIKLEKYKNQEILVSFYFKEEYLKYRSSNPLCI
;
A
#
# COMPACT_ATOMS: atom_id res chain seq x y z
N MET A 1 7.45 -9.18 -0.86
CA MET A 1 7.38 -7.86 -0.21
C MET A 1 7.63 -6.81 -1.27
N LEU A 2 6.81 -5.76 -1.33
CA LEU A 2 6.99 -4.62 -2.22
C LEU A 2 7.13 -3.37 -1.35
N ASN A 3 8.20 -2.60 -1.54
CA ASN A 3 8.34 -1.35 -0.80
C ASN A 3 7.68 -0.16 -1.50
N GLU A 4 7.74 0.99 -0.86
CA GLU A 4 7.20 2.23 -1.35
C GLU A 4 7.81 3.43 -0.61
N MET A 5 7.90 4.57 -1.31
CA MET A 5 8.13 5.87 -0.70
C MET A 5 6.79 6.53 -0.36
N HIS A 6 6.57 6.83 0.92
CA HIS A 6 5.25 7.19 1.48
C HIS A 6 4.55 8.37 0.80
N TRP A 7 5.31 9.30 0.23
CA TRP A 7 4.81 10.50 -0.45
C TRP A 7 4.80 10.39 -1.99
N HIS A 8 4.95 9.19 -2.55
CA HIS A 8 4.86 8.94 -4.00
C HIS A 8 3.63 8.07 -4.34
N PRO A 9 2.48 8.68 -4.67
CA PRO A 9 1.23 7.96 -4.91
C PRO A 9 1.32 6.88 -6.01
N LYS A 10 2.20 7.06 -7.00
CA LYS A 10 2.43 6.07 -8.08
C LYS A 10 2.80 4.67 -7.57
N HIS A 11 3.43 4.57 -6.40
CA HIS A 11 3.78 3.27 -5.81
C HIS A 11 2.54 2.49 -5.35
N ARG A 12 1.49 3.19 -4.92
CA ARG A 12 0.19 2.62 -4.55
C ARG A 12 -0.56 2.09 -5.75
N ILE A 13 -0.46 2.78 -6.88
CA ILE A 13 -1.11 2.38 -8.13
C ILE A 13 -0.53 1.07 -8.63
N LEU A 14 0.80 0.91 -8.58
CA LEU A 14 1.42 -0.36 -8.92
C LEU A 14 0.96 -1.48 -7.96
N ALA A 15 1.00 -1.25 -6.65
CA ALA A 15 0.55 -2.24 -5.66
C ALA A 15 -0.92 -2.66 -5.88
N LEU A 16 -1.80 -1.70 -6.20
CA LEU A 16 -3.19 -1.94 -6.58
C LEU A 16 -3.31 -2.83 -7.81
N LYS A 17 -2.56 -2.54 -8.87
CA LYS A 17 -2.58 -3.32 -10.13
C LYS A 17 -2.11 -4.76 -9.94
N LEU A 18 -1.31 -5.04 -8.91
CA LEU A 18 -0.83 -6.39 -8.62
C LEU A 18 -1.87 -7.25 -7.89
N LEU A 19 -2.85 -6.65 -7.19
CA LEU A 19 -3.76 -7.39 -6.30
C LEU A 19 -4.53 -8.50 -7.01
N GLU A 20 -5.12 -8.23 -8.18
CA GLU A 20 -5.91 -9.24 -8.89
C GLU A 20 -5.05 -10.45 -9.29
N LYS A 21 -3.89 -10.20 -9.89
CA LYS A 21 -2.96 -11.26 -10.32
C LYS A 21 -2.37 -12.02 -9.13
N LEU A 22 -2.05 -11.34 -8.04
CA LEU A 22 -1.62 -12.01 -6.80
C LEU A 22 -2.76 -12.88 -6.25
N LYS A 23 -4.00 -12.40 -6.27
CA LYS A 23 -5.16 -13.16 -5.78
C LYS A 23 -5.37 -14.44 -6.58
N GLU A 24 -5.30 -14.35 -7.92
CA GLU A 24 -5.34 -15.50 -8.83
C GLU A 24 -4.23 -16.53 -8.53
N ASN A 25 -3.06 -16.07 -8.05
CA ASN A 25 -1.94 -16.93 -7.64
C ASN A 25 -2.03 -17.43 -6.18
N GLY A 26 -3.18 -17.22 -5.54
CA GLY A 26 -3.51 -17.74 -4.21
C GLY A 26 -3.13 -16.83 -3.05
N PHE A 27 -2.67 -15.59 -3.30
CA PHE A 27 -2.44 -14.63 -2.22
C PHE A 27 -3.76 -14.26 -1.55
N ASN A 28 -3.87 -14.49 -0.25
CA ASN A 28 -5.09 -14.30 0.54
C ASN A 28 -4.93 -13.30 1.69
N TYR A 29 -3.70 -12.91 2.03
CA TYR A 29 -3.41 -11.87 3.02
C TYR A 29 -2.73 -10.65 2.37
N LEU A 30 -3.13 -9.47 2.83
CA LEU A 30 -2.44 -8.21 2.56
C LEU A 30 -1.95 -7.64 3.90
N ALA A 31 -0.64 -7.66 4.12
CA ALA A 31 -0.01 -7.08 5.31
C ALA A 31 0.50 -5.67 4.98
N VAL A 32 0.06 -4.66 5.72
CA VAL A 32 0.36 -3.24 5.45
C VAL A 32 0.94 -2.51 6.66
N GLU A 33 1.97 -1.71 6.41
CA GLU A 33 2.56 -0.76 7.36
C GLU A 33 1.73 0.54 7.45
N ALA A 34 0.43 0.43 7.70
CA ALA A 34 -0.43 1.60 7.60
C ALA A 34 -1.62 1.61 8.53
N LEU A 35 -1.93 0.49 9.17
CA LEU A 35 -3.08 0.40 10.05
C LEU A 35 -2.67 0.71 11.48
N ASP A 36 -3.44 1.57 12.15
CA ASP A 36 -3.26 1.80 13.57
C ASP A 36 -3.59 0.50 14.34
N GLU A 37 -3.01 0.36 15.53
CA GLU A 37 -3.20 -0.81 16.36
C GLU A 37 -4.69 -1.15 16.57
N LYS A 38 -5.03 -2.43 16.37
CA LYS A 38 -6.40 -2.98 16.51
C LYS A 38 -7.43 -2.38 15.53
N LYS A 39 -7.01 -1.64 14.50
CA LYS A 39 -7.92 -1.09 13.47
C LYS A 39 -8.11 -2.00 12.25
N ASP A 40 -7.29 -3.02 12.09
CA ASP A 40 -7.45 -4.07 11.07
C ASP A 40 -8.81 -4.77 11.17
N SER A 41 -9.26 -5.09 12.39
CA SER A 41 -10.56 -5.72 12.65
C SER A 41 -11.71 -4.81 12.21
N LEU A 42 -11.61 -3.51 12.48
CA LEU A 42 -12.61 -2.53 12.03
C LEU A 42 -12.61 -2.38 10.51
N LEU A 43 -11.45 -2.36 9.86
CA LEU A 43 -11.36 -2.31 8.39
C LEU A 43 -12.01 -3.54 7.76
N ASN A 44 -11.69 -4.74 8.26
CA ASN A 44 -12.20 -6.00 7.74
C ASN A 44 -13.71 -6.17 7.99
N VAL A 45 -14.26 -5.58 9.06
CA VAL A 45 -15.70 -5.55 9.36
C VAL A 45 -16.43 -4.49 8.53
N ASN A 46 -15.88 -3.28 8.46
CA ASN A 46 -16.51 -2.17 7.74
C ASN A 46 -16.48 -2.34 6.24
N LYS A 47 -15.51 -3.08 5.70
CA LYS A 47 -15.26 -3.25 4.28
C LYS A 47 -14.84 -1.95 3.56
N PHE A 48 -14.40 -0.94 4.32
CA PHE A 48 -13.79 0.28 3.78
C PHE A 48 -12.95 1.01 4.84
N PRO A 49 -11.90 1.76 4.44
CA PRO A 49 -11.09 2.56 5.35
C PRO A 49 -11.81 3.85 5.78
N ILE A 50 -11.48 4.34 6.98
CA ILE A 50 -11.89 5.64 7.54
C ILE A 50 -10.64 6.41 7.98
N LYS A 51 -10.74 7.70 8.32
CA LYS A 51 -9.55 8.49 8.68
C LYS A 51 -8.74 7.91 9.86
N SER A 52 -9.41 7.22 10.78
CA SER A 52 -8.79 6.55 11.93
C SER A 52 -8.42 5.08 11.66
N SER A 53 -8.45 4.64 10.40
CA SER A 53 -7.90 3.33 10.01
C SER A 53 -6.37 3.33 10.08
N GLY A 54 -5.74 4.48 9.83
CA GLY A 54 -4.33 4.72 10.08
C GLY A 54 -3.74 5.83 9.21
N TYR A 55 -2.53 6.28 9.54
CA TYR A 55 -1.95 7.51 8.99
C TYR A 55 -1.89 7.54 7.46
N TYR A 56 -1.32 6.50 6.83
CA TYR A 56 -1.18 6.45 5.36
C TYR A 56 -2.49 6.15 4.64
N THR A 57 -3.51 5.62 5.33
CA THR A 57 -4.83 5.33 4.74
C THR A 57 -5.59 6.60 4.33
N ARG A 58 -5.12 7.77 4.78
CA ARG A 58 -5.66 9.09 4.43
C ARG A 58 -5.30 9.54 3.02
N GLU A 59 -4.31 8.91 2.41
CA GLU A 59 -3.92 9.17 1.03
C GLU A 59 -4.91 8.45 0.08
N PRO A 60 -5.50 9.14 -0.91
CA PRO A 60 -6.55 8.58 -1.77
C PRO A 60 -6.16 7.27 -2.47
N TYR A 61 -4.97 7.17 -3.06
CA TYR A 61 -4.55 5.95 -3.76
C TYR A 61 -4.33 4.77 -2.80
N PHE A 62 -3.86 5.01 -1.56
CA PHE A 62 -3.80 3.99 -0.51
C PHE A 62 -5.20 3.53 -0.11
N ALA A 63 -6.14 4.46 0.08
CA ALA A 63 -7.51 4.10 0.40
C ALA A 63 -8.14 3.23 -0.70
N ILE A 64 -7.90 3.57 -1.98
CA ILE A 64 -8.39 2.77 -3.11
C ILE A 64 -7.69 1.40 -3.17
N PHE A 65 -6.38 1.34 -2.90
CA PHE A 65 -5.64 0.08 -2.78
C PHE A 65 -6.26 -0.87 -1.74
N LEU A 66 -6.59 -0.36 -0.55
CA LEU A 66 -7.25 -1.15 0.49
C LEU A 66 -8.67 -1.59 0.08
N ARG A 67 -9.44 -0.71 -0.58
CA ARG A 67 -10.77 -1.03 -1.08
C ARG A 67 -10.75 -2.16 -2.10
N GLU A 68 -9.81 -2.13 -3.04
CA GLU A 68 -9.68 -3.18 -4.05
C GLU A 68 -9.25 -4.50 -3.40
N ALA A 69 -8.36 -4.46 -2.40
CA ALA A 69 -7.99 -5.66 -1.64
C ALA A 69 -9.21 -6.26 -0.92
N ILE A 70 -10.06 -5.44 -0.30
CA ILE A 70 -11.31 -5.89 0.33
C ILE A 70 -12.26 -6.51 -0.70
N LYS A 71 -12.45 -5.87 -1.86
CA LYS A 71 -13.28 -6.36 -2.96
C LYS A 71 -12.80 -7.73 -3.48
N LEU A 72 -11.49 -7.93 -3.53
CA LEU A 72 -10.84 -9.19 -3.90
C LEU A 72 -10.76 -10.20 -2.74
N ASN A 73 -11.44 -9.94 -1.61
CA ASN A 73 -11.47 -10.80 -0.43
C ASN A 73 -10.07 -11.11 0.15
N TYR A 74 -9.17 -10.14 0.16
CA TYR A 74 -7.97 -10.22 1.00
C TYR A 74 -8.32 -10.05 2.47
N LYS A 75 -7.64 -10.80 3.34
CA LYS A 75 -7.58 -10.50 4.77
C LYS A 75 -6.49 -9.47 5.02
N ILE A 76 -6.89 -8.26 5.37
CA ILE A 76 -5.95 -7.15 5.56
C ILE A 76 -5.46 -7.14 7.01
N VAL A 77 -4.15 -7.09 7.23
CA VAL A 77 -3.54 -7.14 8.56
C VAL A 77 -2.55 -5.99 8.70
N GLY A 78 -2.63 -5.25 9.79
CA GLY A 78 -1.60 -4.31 10.20
C GLY A 78 -0.50 -5.06 10.94
N TYR A 79 0.76 -4.88 10.55
CA TYR A 79 1.89 -5.56 11.21
C TYR A 79 2.82 -4.61 11.97
N ASP A 80 2.58 -3.30 11.88
CA ASP A 80 3.42 -2.29 12.49
C ASP A 80 3.09 -2.10 13.98
N SER A 81 4.10 -1.69 14.75
CA SER A 81 4.00 -1.41 16.17
C SER A 81 5.01 -0.32 16.52
N PHE A 82 4.53 0.79 17.10
CA PHE A 82 5.38 1.93 17.43
C PHE A 82 5.95 1.86 18.86
N ASP A 83 5.30 1.08 19.74
CA ASP A 83 5.73 0.88 21.13
C ASP A 83 6.59 -0.38 21.26
N THR A 84 7.82 -0.33 20.72
CA THR A 84 8.78 -1.45 20.78
C THR A 84 10.22 -0.96 20.68
N GLU A 85 11.13 -1.64 21.38
CA GLU A 85 12.57 -1.36 21.33
C GLU A 85 13.17 -1.66 19.94
N ASN A 86 12.60 -2.61 19.20
CA ASN A 86 13.08 -3.04 17.90
C ASN A 86 11.92 -3.26 16.92
N ARG A 87 11.47 -2.16 16.31
CA ARG A 87 10.36 -2.13 15.35
C ARG A 87 10.53 -3.14 14.21
N GLU A 88 11.71 -3.24 13.60
CA GLU A 88 11.98 -4.18 12.49
C GLU A 88 11.73 -5.64 12.88
N LYS A 89 12.19 -6.05 14.08
CA LYS A 89 11.97 -7.39 14.61
C LYS A 89 10.50 -7.64 14.92
N THR A 90 9.84 -6.70 15.59
CA THR A 90 8.41 -6.81 15.94
C THR A 90 7.54 -6.91 14.68
N GLN A 91 7.83 -6.11 13.64
CA GLN A 91 7.14 -6.21 12.35
C GLN A 91 7.30 -7.60 11.72
N ALA A 92 8.52 -8.16 11.73
CA ALA A 92 8.78 -9.50 11.23
C ALA A 92 8.05 -10.60 12.03
N GLU A 93 8.01 -10.48 13.37
CA GLU A 93 7.27 -11.39 14.26
C GLU A 93 5.76 -11.32 14.00
N ASN A 94 5.22 -10.13 13.77
CA ASN A 94 3.81 -9.93 13.45
C ASN A 94 3.44 -10.59 12.11
N ILE A 95 4.27 -10.45 11.08
CA ILE A 95 4.08 -11.14 9.79
C ILE A 95 4.19 -12.65 9.96
N LYS A 96 5.21 -13.14 10.69
CA LYS A 96 5.35 -14.57 11.02
C LYS A 96 4.09 -15.12 11.69
N SER A 97 3.49 -14.36 12.61
CA SER A 97 2.28 -14.78 13.32
C SER A 97 1.08 -15.06 12.39
N ILE A 98 1.03 -14.42 11.21
CA ILE A 98 0.01 -14.70 10.19
C ILE A 98 0.18 -16.12 9.66
N ILE A 99 1.42 -16.49 9.32
CA ILE A 99 1.79 -17.79 8.74
C ILE A 99 1.67 -18.90 9.79
N ASP A 100 2.06 -18.61 11.04
CA ASP A 100 1.91 -19.58 12.15
C ASP A 100 0.44 -19.92 12.42
N LYS A 101 -0.47 -18.95 12.28
CA LYS A 101 -1.90 -19.13 12.50
C LYS A 101 -2.62 -19.76 11.31
N ASP A 102 -2.09 -19.57 10.10
CA ASP A 102 -2.69 -20.05 8.86
C ASP A 102 -1.59 -20.62 7.95
N PRO A 103 -1.36 -21.95 7.99
CA PRO A 103 -0.36 -22.61 7.16
C PRO A 103 -0.58 -22.45 5.65
N ASN A 104 -1.79 -22.07 5.22
CA ASN A 104 -2.12 -21.80 3.81
C ASN A 104 -1.98 -20.31 3.44
N ALA A 105 -1.48 -19.46 4.36
CA ALA A 105 -1.31 -18.05 4.10
C ALA A 105 -0.28 -17.80 3.00
N LYS A 106 -0.70 -17.10 1.94
CA LYS A 106 0.17 -16.42 1.00
C LYS A 106 0.00 -14.91 1.19
N VAL A 107 1.05 -14.29 1.71
CA VAL A 107 1.00 -12.91 2.22
C VAL A 107 1.66 -11.95 1.24
N PHE A 108 0.90 -10.97 0.76
CA PHE A 108 1.47 -9.81 0.11
C PHE A 108 1.80 -8.76 1.17
N VAL A 109 3.09 -8.54 1.41
CA VAL A 109 3.57 -7.52 2.36
C VAL A 109 3.89 -6.24 1.61
N TYR A 110 3.31 -5.13 2.05
CA TYR A 110 3.50 -3.80 1.50
C TYR A 110 3.99 -2.83 2.57
N THR A 111 5.19 -2.26 2.36
CA THR A 111 5.98 -1.63 3.42
C THR A 111 6.73 -0.38 2.93
N GLY A 112 7.14 0.48 3.85
CA GLY A 112 7.99 1.63 3.60
C GLY A 112 9.43 1.27 3.29
N ILE A 113 9.96 1.88 2.24
CA ILE A 113 11.40 2.11 1.99
C ILE A 113 12.27 0.87 2.30
N ASP A 114 13.11 0.94 3.33
CA ASP A 114 14.21 0.00 3.59
C ASP A 114 13.78 -1.30 4.28
N HIS A 115 12.52 -1.43 4.73
CA HIS A 115 12.07 -2.59 5.48
C HIS A 115 12.21 -3.91 4.70
N ILE A 116 12.24 -3.85 3.36
CA ILE A 116 12.40 -5.02 2.49
C ILE A 116 13.85 -5.50 2.34
N LEU A 117 14.85 -4.78 2.83
CA LEU A 117 16.25 -5.15 2.60
C LEU A 117 16.55 -6.48 3.30
N GLU A 118 17.01 -7.47 2.52
CA GLU A 118 17.33 -8.81 3.01
C GLU A 118 18.64 -8.85 3.80
N LYS A 119 19.47 -7.83 3.60
CA LYS A 119 20.70 -7.61 4.34
C LYS A 119 21.05 -6.13 4.33
N ASP A 120 21.34 -5.57 5.49
CA ASP A 120 21.79 -4.19 5.62
C ASP A 120 23.09 -4.15 6.43
N LEU A 121 24.05 -3.36 5.96
CA LEU A 121 25.41 -3.27 6.54
C LEU A 121 25.43 -2.61 7.92
N LYS A 122 24.41 -1.83 8.27
CA LYS A 122 24.34 -1.08 9.52
C LYS A 122 23.48 -1.77 10.55
N LYS A 123 22.25 -2.14 10.18
CA LYS A 123 21.25 -2.74 11.07
C LYS A 123 20.30 -3.62 10.29
N LYS A 124 20.02 -4.82 10.82
CA LYS A 124 19.05 -5.74 10.24
C LYS A 124 17.70 -5.05 10.00
N ARG A 125 17.11 -5.31 8.85
CA ARG A 125 15.76 -4.84 8.48
C ARG A 125 14.73 -5.95 8.62
N MET A 126 13.46 -5.59 8.51
CA MET A 126 12.32 -6.48 8.72
C MET A 126 12.42 -7.75 7.85
N ALA A 127 12.77 -7.64 6.56
CA ALA A 127 12.94 -8.81 5.70
C ALA A 127 14.03 -9.77 6.20
N GLU A 128 15.18 -9.23 6.64
CA GLU A 128 16.25 -10.03 7.23
C GLU A 128 15.81 -10.72 8.53
N TYR A 129 15.10 -10.01 9.43
CA TYR A 129 14.53 -10.63 10.63
C TYR A 129 13.52 -11.73 10.27
N PHE A 130 12.65 -11.47 9.31
CA PHE A 130 11.62 -12.42 8.87
C PHE A 130 12.26 -13.71 8.35
N GLN A 131 13.28 -13.61 7.50
CA GLN A 131 14.02 -14.77 7.01
C GLN A 131 14.68 -15.54 8.16
N ASN A 132 15.35 -14.84 9.08
CA ASN A 132 16.01 -15.47 10.23
C ASN A 132 15.01 -16.19 11.16
N LEU A 133 13.80 -15.65 11.34
CA LEU A 133 12.78 -16.18 12.25
C LEU A 133 11.97 -17.34 11.65
N THR A 134 11.83 -17.39 10.32
CA THR A 134 10.93 -18.33 9.64
C THR A 134 11.65 -19.34 8.75
N GLY A 135 12.88 -19.05 8.34
CA GLY A 135 13.58 -19.78 7.28
C GLY A 135 13.02 -19.53 5.87
N ILE A 136 11.98 -18.71 5.73
CA ILE A 136 11.38 -18.37 4.43
C ILE A 136 12.19 -17.22 3.82
N ASN A 137 12.69 -17.41 2.60
CA ASN A 137 13.26 -16.30 1.82
C ASN A 137 12.13 -15.53 1.13
N PRO A 138 11.77 -14.30 1.57
CA PRO A 138 10.71 -13.55 0.89
C PRO A 138 11.21 -13.03 -0.45
N LEU A 139 10.37 -13.06 -1.49
CA LEU A 139 10.64 -12.32 -2.72
C LEU A 139 10.60 -10.81 -2.42
N THR A 140 11.69 -10.07 -2.62
CA THR A 140 11.75 -8.62 -2.34
C THR A 140 11.87 -7.78 -3.61
N ILE A 141 10.98 -6.80 -3.75
CA ILE A 141 10.93 -5.93 -4.93
C ILE A 141 10.98 -4.47 -4.47
N ASP A 142 12.03 -3.77 -4.87
CA ASP A 142 12.27 -2.38 -4.57
C ASP A 142 11.77 -1.46 -5.70
N GLN A 143 10.92 -0.49 -5.41
CA GLN A 143 10.50 0.56 -6.35
C GLN A 143 10.90 1.97 -5.91
N VAL A 144 11.88 2.08 -5.00
CA VAL A 144 12.26 3.31 -4.29
C VAL A 144 13.67 3.74 -4.65
N GLU A 145 14.63 2.83 -4.67
CA GLU A 145 16.07 3.08 -4.86
C GLU A 145 16.37 3.65 -6.25
N LEU A 146 15.73 3.11 -7.29
CA LEU A 146 15.97 3.50 -8.67
C LEU A 146 14.89 4.45 -9.19
N VAL A 147 15.28 5.71 -9.38
CA VAL A 147 14.44 6.73 -10.00
C VAL A 147 15.02 7.13 -11.34
N SER A 148 14.26 6.91 -12.41
CA SER A 148 14.64 7.28 -13.77
C SER A 148 13.40 7.52 -14.62
N ASN A 149 13.50 8.46 -15.57
CA ASN A 149 12.46 8.69 -16.56
C ASN A 149 12.71 7.77 -17.77
N SER A 150 11.70 7.00 -18.14
CA SER A 150 11.73 6.13 -19.33
C SER A 150 10.42 6.21 -20.10
N LEU A 151 10.44 5.81 -21.37
CA LEU A 151 9.22 5.64 -22.17
C LEU A 151 8.32 4.51 -21.65
N ASN A 152 8.91 3.51 -20.98
CA ASN A 152 8.16 2.43 -20.34
C ASN A 152 7.54 2.92 -19.02
N GLU A 153 6.27 2.57 -18.77
CA GLU A 153 5.61 2.85 -17.48
C GLU A 153 6.26 2.07 -16.33
N ILE A 154 6.70 0.84 -16.60
CA ILE A 154 7.36 -0.03 -15.63
C ILE A 154 8.58 -0.65 -16.30
N THR A 155 9.73 -0.53 -15.64
CA THR A 155 10.94 -1.29 -16.01
C THR A 155 11.31 -2.19 -14.85
N PHE A 156 11.38 -3.51 -15.10
CA PHE A 156 11.74 -4.52 -14.10
C PHE A 156 13.20 -4.92 -14.29
N ILE A 157 13.99 -4.87 -13.21
CA ILE A 157 15.44 -5.08 -13.26
C ILE A 157 15.83 -6.08 -12.17
N LYS A 158 16.56 -7.13 -12.54
CA LYS A 158 17.12 -8.06 -11.55
C LYS A 158 18.26 -7.39 -10.78
N SER A 159 18.25 -7.46 -9.45
CA SER A 159 19.23 -6.76 -8.61
C SER A 159 20.68 -7.20 -8.88
N SER A 160 20.86 -8.45 -9.33
CA SER A 160 22.18 -9.00 -9.69
C SER A 160 22.89 -8.21 -10.78
N LEU A 161 22.16 -7.47 -11.62
CA LEU A 161 22.73 -6.62 -12.68
C LEU A 161 23.33 -5.31 -12.13
N LEU A 162 23.06 -4.97 -10.87
CA LEU A 162 23.44 -3.71 -10.25
C LEU A 162 24.38 -3.88 -9.05
N LYS A 163 24.89 -5.10 -8.79
CA LYS A 163 25.74 -5.40 -7.62
C LYS A 163 26.99 -4.53 -7.52
N ASP A 164 27.58 -4.17 -8.65
CA ASP A 164 28.82 -3.40 -8.72
C ASP A 164 28.57 -1.88 -8.85
N ILE A 165 27.31 -1.46 -8.88
CA ILE A 165 26.96 -0.05 -8.99
C ILE A 165 27.05 0.60 -7.61
N LYS A 166 28.01 1.52 -7.47
CA LYS A 166 28.19 2.30 -6.24
C LYS A 166 26.91 3.05 -5.89
N LYS A 167 26.56 3.05 -4.61
CA LYS A 167 25.39 3.73 -4.02
C LYS A 167 24.02 3.15 -4.41
N VAL A 168 23.98 1.95 -5.00
CA VAL A 168 22.74 1.19 -5.15
C VAL A 168 22.72 0.07 -4.12
N ASN A 169 21.75 0.07 -3.22
CA ASN A 169 21.57 -1.02 -2.28
C ASN A 169 20.89 -2.22 -2.94
N SER A 170 21.70 -3.13 -3.50
CA SER A 170 21.22 -4.32 -4.21
C SER A 170 20.85 -5.51 -3.32
N ASN A 171 20.63 -5.31 -2.01
CA ASN A 171 20.19 -6.35 -1.07
C ASN A 171 18.67 -6.59 -1.12
N VAL A 172 18.16 -6.77 -2.34
CA VAL A 172 16.79 -7.16 -2.70
C VAL A 172 16.85 -8.08 -3.93
N ASP A 173 15.76 -8.75 -4.32
CA ASP A 173 15.76 -9.59 -5.53
C ASP A 173 15.63 -8.79 -6.82
N PHE A 174 14.74 -7.79 -6.83
CA PHE A 174 14.39 -7.02 -8.01
C PHE A 174 14.19 -5.54 -7.72
N PHE A 175 14.41 -4.73 -8.74
CA PHE A 175 14.05 -3.32 -8.78
C PHE A 175 12.95 -3.06 -9.80
N ILE A 176 12.14 -2.05 -9.53
CA ILE A 176 11.16 -1.47 -10.43
C ILE A 176 11.44 0.02 -10.57
N VAL A 177 11.69 0.46 -11.80
CA VAL A 177 11.55 1.88 -12.14
C VAL A 177 10.08 2.14 -12.46
N ASN A 178 9.39 2.82 -11.55
CA ASN A 178 7.96 3.10 -11.65
C ASN A 178 7.73 4.50 -12.25
N ASN A 179 7.24 4.55 -13.49
CA ASN A 179 6.90 5.76 -14.24
C ASN A 179 5.39 5.91 -14.48
N ILE A 180 4.55 5.22 -13.69
CA ILE A 180 3.10 5.39 -13.75
C ILE A 180 2.76 6.83 -13.33
N SER A 181 2.02 7.52 -14.20
CA SER A 181 1.44 8.84 -13.90
C SER A 181 0.18 8.69 -13.03
N PRO A 182 0.09 9.32 -11.84
CA PRO A 182 -1.11 9.26 -11.01
C PRO A 182 -2.33 9.91 -11.66
N GLN A 183 -3.25 9.07 -12.14
CA GLN A 183 -4.51 9.50 -12.79
C GLN A 183 -5.63 8.50 -12.45
N LEU A 184 -6.89 8.96 -12.47
CA LEU A 184 -8.05 8.12 -12.15
C LEU A 184 -8.18 6.94 -13.11
N GLU A 185 -7.83 7.11 -14.37
CA GLU A 185 -7.83 6.09 -15.42
C GLU A 185 -6.82 4.96 -15.15
N LYS A 186 -5.84 5.19 -14.27
CA LYS A 186 -4.90 4.14 -13.85
C LYS A 186 -5.48 3.23 -12.78
N VAL A 187 -6.55 3.66 -12.12
CA VAL A 187 -7.16 2.98 -10.97
C VAL A 187 -8.57 2.46 -11.31
N TYR A 188 -9.31 3.19 -12.12
CA TYR A 188 -10.66 2.85 -12.55
C TYR A 188 -10.71 2.55 -14.04
N ASN A 189 -11.49 1.55 -14.43
CA ASN A 189 -11.79 1.33 -15.84
C ASN A 189 -12.49 2.55 -16.43
N LYS A 190 -12.15 2.89 -17.67
CA LYS A 190 -12.68 4.07 -18.36
C LYS A 190 -14.21 4.05 -18.46
N GLU A 191 -14.83 2.88 -18.61
CA GLU A 191 -16.29 2.73 -18.62
C GLU A 191 -16.98 3.16 -17.30
N ASN A 192 -16.25 3.13 -16.19
CA ASN A 192 -16.75 3.50 -14.87
C ASN A 192 -16.57 5.00 -14.58
N LEU A 193 -15.80 5.71 -15.41
CA LEU A 193 -15.58 7.15 -15.24
C LEU A 193 -16.65 7.94 -15.98
N LYS A 194 -17.31 8.85 -15.26
CA LYS A 194 -18.35 9.72 -15.79
C LYS A 194 -18.07 11.17 -15.43
N GLN A 195 -18.20 12.05 -16.41
CA GLN A 195 -18.24 13.48 -16.17
C GLN A 195 -19.67 13.87 -15.80
N PHE A 196 -19.81 14.68 -14.75
CA PHE A 196 -21.10 15.25 -14.37
C PHE A 196 -20.94 16.75 -14.12
N ASN A 197 -22.03 17.49 -14.33
CA ASN A 197 -22.10 18.92 -14.06
C ASN A 197 -22.95 19.15 -12.82
N LEU A 198 -22.36 19.71 -11.77
CA LEU A 198 -23.07 20.02 -10.53
C LEU A 198 -23.75 21.39 -10.65
N LYS A 199 -25.07 21.39 -10.87
CA LYS A 199 -25.91 22.59 -10.82
C LYS A 199 -26.65 22.63 -9.48
N ASP A 200 -26.06 23.30 -8.50
CA ASP A 200 -26.68 23.51 -7.18
C ASP A 200 -26.82 25.01 -6.92
N ILE A 201 -28.06 25.45 -6.68
CA ILE A 201 -28.38 26.86 -6.39
C ILE A 201 -27.62 27.38 -5.16
N LYS A 202 -27.25 26.49 -4.23
CA LYS A 202 -26.46 26.82 -3.05
C LYS A 202 -25.00 27.11 -3.38
N LEU A 203 -24.51 26.68 -4.55
CA LEU A 203 -23.15 26.99 -5.03
C LEU A 203 -23.09 28.30 -5.82
N GLU A 204 -24.22 28.82 -6.31
CA GLU A 204 -24.25 30.08 -7.07
C GLU A 204 -23.70 31.27 -6.27
N LYS A 205 -23.88 31.28 -4.95
CA LYS A 205 -23.30 32.32 -4.06
C LYS A 205 -21.77 32.32 -4.01
N TYR A 206 -21.11 31.25 -4.45
CA TYR A 206 -19.66 31.13 -4.52
C TYR A 206 -19.12 31.33 -5.94
N LYS A 207 -19.92 31.90 -6.85
CA LYS A 207 -19.50 32.18 -8.22
C LYS A 207 -18.23 33.05 -8.22
N ASN A 208 -17.24 32.65 -9.03
CA ASN A 208 -15.93 33.29 -9.13
C ASN A 208 -15.08 33.24 -7.84
N GLN A 209 -15.38 32.30 -6.93
CA GLN A 209 -14.56 32.03 -5.75
C GLN A 209 -13.92 30.65 -5.84
N GLU A 210 -12.72 30.53 -5.27
CA GLU A 210 -12.12 29.23 -5.02
C GLU A 210 -12.82 28.56 -3.84
N ILE A 211 -13.31 27.35 -4.04
CA ILE A 211 -13.95 26.56 -3.00
C ILE A 211 -13.29 25.20 -2.89
N LEU A 212 -13.15 24.72 -1.65
CA LEU A 212 -12.78 23.34 -1.38
C LEU A 212 -14.05 22.49 -1.35
N VAL A 213 -14.12 21.48 -2.22
CA VAL A 213 -15.21 20.50 -2.25
C VAL A 213 -14.65 19.14 -1.85
N SER A 214 -15.34 18.44 -0.96
CA SER A 214 -14.99 17.08 -0.56
C SER A 214 -16.12 16.13 -0.97
N PHE A 215 -15.76 15.03 -1.62
CA PHE A 215 -16.68 13.99 -2.06
C PHE A 215 -16.57 12.77 -1.15
N TYR A 216 -17.71 12.19 -0.80
CA TYR A 216 -17.78 11.02 0.06
C TYR A 216 -18.73 9.99 -0.53
N PHE A 217 -18.46 8.70 -0.32
CA PHE A 217 -19.44 7.66 -0.57
C PHE A 217 -20.59 7.86 0.41
N LYS A 218 -21.82 7.99 -0.12
CA LYS A 218 -23.01 8.32 0.69
C LYS A 218 -23.18 7.38 1.87
N GLU A 219 -23.07 6.08 1.65
CA GLU A 219 -23.26 5.05 2.67
C GLU A 219 -22.22 5.17 3.79
N GLU A 220 -20.95 5.37 3.42
CA GLU A 220 -19.86 5.55 4.37
C GLU A 220 -19.98 6.84 5.16
N TYR A 221 -20.36 7.92 4.48
CA TYR A 221 -20.62 9.21 5.13
C TYR A 221 -21.74 9.09 6.15
N LEU A 222 -22.86 8.47 5.79
CA LEU A 222 -23.98 8.29 6.70
C LEU A 222 -23.60 7.43 7.91
N LYS A 223 -22.80 6.37 7.71
CA LYS A 223 -22.34 5.48 8.78
C LYS A 223 -21.30 6.14 9.70
N TYR A 224 -20.44 7.01 9.16
CA TYR A 224 -19.26 7.53 9.87
C TYR A 224 -19.11 9.05 9.88
N ARG A 225 -20.17 9.83 9.64
CA ARG A 225 -20.12 11.31 9.71
C ARG A 225 -19.59 11.87 11.03
N SER A 226 -19.74 11.12 12.13
CA SER A 226 -19.18 11.46 13.45
C SER A 226 -17.72 11.04 13.63
N SER A 227 -17.19 10.20 12.74
CA SER A 227 -15.84 9.61 12.80
C SER A 227 -14.98 9.98 11.60
N ASN A 228 -15.35 11.07 10.91
CA ASN A 228 -14.67 11.62 9.74
C ASN A 228 -14.42 10.58 8.62
N PRO A 229 -15.38 10.39 7.69
CA PRO A 229 -15.20 9.50 6.54
C PRO A 229 -14.02 9.96 5.67
N LEU A 230 -13.47 9.05 4.87
CA LEU A 230 -12.43 9.40 3.90
C LEU A 230 -13.05 10.08 2.67
N CYS A 231 -12.44 11.18 2.27
CA CYS A 231 -12.77 11.82 0.99
C CYS A 231 -12.25 10.93 -0.14
N ILE A 232 -13.02 10.83 -1.21
CA ILE A 232 -12.62 10.17 -2.46
C ILE A 232 -11.85 11.17 -3.33
#